data_AF-A0A9E0IUI8-F1
#
_entry.id   AF-A0A9E0IUI8-F1
#
_cell.length_a   1.000
_cell.length_b   1.000
_cell.length_c   1.000
_cell.angle_alpha   90.00
_cell.angle_beta   90.00
_cell.angle_gamma   90.00
#
_symmetry.space_group_name_H-M   'P 1'
#
loop_
_entity.id
_entity.type
_entity.pdbx_description
1 polymer ?
#
loop_
_entity_poly.entity_id
_entity_poly.type
_entity_poly.pdbx_seq_one_letter_code
_entity_poly.pdbx_strand_id
1 'polypeptide(L)'
;MRTAVLGAALVAAGCGGDDAPALREVSSAATVADYVGSTCTTGVVIALSRQIAEEVDCLMPGQLVPFEQRDGIVFTGAQVLPYLDSAARDDLYAAAAAHPGRGLRVNSAFRSVAQQYLLRAWFERGRCGITAAATPGQSNHESGRALDIDNWSAWVSDLAAAGWDHTVPGDEVHFDHLASPDIRGADVLAFQRLWNRNHPDDLISEDGDWGPQSEARMRVAPAEGFPIGALCLDADPHIADVVDVTGPPAIAPGERDRFTIRLRNAGTVTWPATTQLVTATGAASALHDAQTWESATEVLTLGEEVAPGAEVELLVEVVGPAVEEVTPLAESLALRDGTVQFGSVPLVITVDPEDDQTSGDALADGCAAAGGAGHGAGLGLGLFALLGLVAARRRRRA
;
A
#
# COMPACT_ATOMS: atom_id res chain seq x y z
N MET A 1 -45.27 66.41 -27.35
CA MET A 1 -44.64 67.41 -26.46
C MET A 1 -43.96 66.64 -25.35
N ARG A 2 -42.64 66.46 -25.23
CA ARG A 2 -41.44 67.25 -25.58
C ARG A 2 -40.36 66.29 -26.12
N THR A 3 -39.86 66.52 -27.32
CA THR A 3 -38.53 67.09 -27.65
C THR A 3 -37.35 66.13 -27.41
N ALA A 4 -36.70 65.80 -28.52
CA ALA A 4 -35.55 64.92 -28.70
C ALA A 4 -34.23 65.50 -28.19
N VAL A 5 -33.25 64.62 -27.93
CA VAL A 5 -31.83 64.85 -28.29
C VAL A 5 -31.26 63.54 -28.86
N LEU A 6 -30.89 63.61 -30.13
CA LEU A 6 -30.01 62.69 -30.84
C LEU A 6 -28.60 62.76 -30.25
N GLY A 7 -27.97 61.62 -30.03
CA GLY A 7 -26.53 61.49 -29.82
C GLY A 7 -26.04 60.23 -30.50
N ALA A 8 -25.61 60.37 -31.76
CA ALA A 8 -24.86 59.34 -32.48
C ALA A 8 -23.36 59.56 -32.23
N ALA A 9 -22.68 58.54 -31.74
CA ALA A 9 -21.22 58.42 -31.78
C ALA A 9 -20.88 56.96 -32.08
N LEU A 10 -20.22 56.74 -33.23
CA LEU A 10 -19.46 55.53 -33.53
C LEU A 10 -18.31 55.40 -32.52
N VAL A 11 -17.91 54.17 -32.19
CA VAL A 11 -16.53 53.64 -32.31
C VAL A 11 -16.43 52.21 -31.73
N ALA A 12 -15.71 51.37 -32.49
CA ALA A 12 -14.99 50.14 -32.13
C ALA A 12 -15.78 48.88 -31.73
N ALA A 13 -15.79 47.92 -32.66
CA ALA A 13 -15.83 46.50 -32.34
C ALA A 13 -14.60 46.12 -31.50
N GLY A 14 -14.82 45.69 -30.27
CA GLY A 14 -13.84 45.03 -29.43
C GLY A 14 -14.48 43.78 -28.85
N CYS A 15 -13.94 42.61 -29.19
CA CYS A 15 -14.28 41.33 -28.56
C CYS A 15 -13.81 41.40 -27.09
N GLY A 16 -14.72 41.75 -26.18
CA GLY A 16 -14.50 41.63 -24.73
C GLY A 16 -15.16 40.35 -24.27
N GLY A 17 -14.35 39.41 -23.77
CA GLY A 17 -14.80 38.10 -23.31
C GLY A 17 -15.82 38.18 -22.18
N ASP A 18 -16.83 37.32 -22.28
CA ASP A 18 -17.71 36.97 -21.17
C ASP A 18 -16.91 36.16 -20.14
N ASP A 19 -16.07 36.83 -19.35
CA ASP A 19 -15.51 36.26 -18.12
C ASP A 19 -16.56 36.38 -17.02
N ALA A 20 -17.58 35.52 -17.10
CA ALA A 20 -18.34 35.17 -15.90
C ALA A 20 -17.35 34.54 -14.91
N PRO A 21 -17.24 35.02 -13.66
CA PRO A 21 -16.37 34.38 -12.69
C PRO A 21 -16.84 32.93 -12.52
N ALA A 22 -15.97 31.98 -12.86
CA ALA A 22 -16.17 30.59 -12.54
C ALA A 22 -16.34 30.49 -11.02
N LEU A 23 -17.57 30.31 -10.57
CA LEU A 23 -17.88 29.94 -9.20
C LEU A 23 -17.16 28.62 -8.96
N ARG A 24 -16.07 28.65 -8.20
CA ARG A 24 -15.47 27.45 -7.65
C ARG A 24 -16.52 26.81 -6.75
N GLU A 25 -17.15 25.76 -7.26
CA GLU A 25 -17.98 24.89 -6.48
C GLU A 25 -17.06 24.23 -5.44
N VAL A 26 -17.11 24.73 -4.20
CA VAL A 26 -16.48 24.06 -3.07
C VAL A 26 -17.38 22.85 -2.79
N SER A 27 -17.09 21.73 -3.45
CA SER A 27 -17.67 20.45 -3.08
C SER A 27 -17.19 20.15 -1.66
N SER A 28 -18.07 20.30 -0.67
CA SER A 28 -17.80 19.77 0.67
C SER A 28 -17.61 18.25 0.54
N ALA A 29 -16.55 17.71 1.12
CA ALA A 29 -16.32 16.26 1.14
C ALA A 29 -17.55 15.56 1.77
N ALA A 30 -17.98 14.44 1.19
CA ALA A 30 -19.10 13.67 1.70
C ALA A 30 -18.78 13.12 3.10
N THR A 31 -19.73 13.23 4.01
CA THR A 31 -19.61 12.71 5.37
C THR A 31 -20.14 11.29 5.47
N VAL A 32 -19.77 10.56 6.52
CA VAL A 32 -20.32 9.22 6.78
C VAL A 32 -21.86 9.26 6.89
N ALA A 33 -22.44 10.30 7.50
CA ALA A 33 -23.89 10.43 7.66
C ALA A 33 -24.65 10.53 6.33
N ASP A 34 -24.04 11.09 5.28
CA ASP A 34 -24.66 11.23 3.96
C ASP A 34 -25.03 9.88 3.33
N TYR A 35 -24.33 8.82 3.73
CA TYR A 35 -24.52 7.46 3.22
C TYR A 35 -25.59 6.65 3.96
N VAL A 36 -26.04 7.11 5.13
CA VAL A 36 -27.02 6.36 5.92
C VAL A 36 -28.39 6.30 5.23
N GLY A 37 -28.73 7.30 4.41
CA GLY A 37 -29.97 7.36 3.63
C GLY A 37 -29.83 7.00 2.15
N SER A 38 -28.63 7.09 1.59
CA SER A 38 -28.41 7.10 0.12
C SER A 38 -27.89 5.78 -0.46
N THR A 39 -27.31 4.90 0.36
CA THR A 39 -26.73 3.63 -0.09
C THR A 39 -26.98 2.48 0.90
N CYS A 40 -26.51 1.28 0.54
CA CYS A 40 -26.51 0.04 1.32
C CYS A 40 -25.16 -0.71 1.22
N THR A 41 -24.07 -0.02 0.86
CA THR A 41 -22.72 -0.59 0.86
C THR A 41 -21.80 0.22 1.76
N THR A 42 -21.04 -0.46 2.62
CA THR A 42 -20.02 0.15 3.48
C THR A 42 -18.74 0.48 2.71
N GLY A 43 -18.64 0.12 1.42
CA GLY A 43 -17.51 0.50 0.57
C GLY A 43 -17.36 2.01 0.40
N VAL A 44 -18.40 2.80 0.67
CA VAL A 44 -18.37 4.27 0.64
C VAL A 44 -17.49 4.89 1.73
N VAL A 45 -17.15 4.16 2.79
CA VAL A 45 -16.25 4.61 3.85
C VAL A 45 -14.91 3.86 3.84
N ILE A 46 -14.60 3.10 2.79
CA ILE A 46 -13.44 2.20 2.79
C ILE A 46 -12.10 2.93 2.97
N ALA A 47 -11.99 4.18 2.51
CA ALA A 47 -10.80 5.00 2.67
C ALA A 47 -10.61 5.44 4.13
N LEU A 48 -11.65 5.96 4.78
CA LEU A 48 -11.63 6.23 6.22
C LEU A 48 -11.33 4.96 7.02
N SER A 49 -11.96 3.85 6.65
CA SER A 49 -11.77 2.56 7.33
C SER A 49 -10.34 2.04 7.23
N ARG A 50 -9.65 2.29 6.11
CA ARG A 50 -8.23 1.96 5.95
C ARG A 50 -7.35 2.79 6.89
N GLN A 51 -7.60 4.10 7.00
CA GLN A 51 -6.86 4.94 7.96
C GLN A 51 -7.06 4.46 9.40
N ILE A 52 -8.28 4.05 9.76
CA ILE A 52 -8.56 3.46 11.08
C ILE A 52 -7.76 2.17 11.26
N ALA A 53 -7.76 1.27 10.28
CA ALA A 53 -6.98 0.03 10.35
C ALA A 53 -5.46 0.28 10.48
N GLU A 54 -4.92 1.23 9.73
CA GLU A 54 -3.52 1.65 9.80
C GLU A 54 -3.17 2.23 11.18
N GLU A 55 -4.05 3.07 11.76
CA GLU A 55 -3.85 3.61 13.10
C GLU A 55 -3.97 2.53 14.19
N VAL A 56 -4.80 1.48 13.98
CA VAL A 56 -4.82 0.30 14.85
C VAL A 56 -3.51 -0.49 14.76
N ASP A 57 -2.98 -0.73 13.57
CA ASP A 57 -1.68 -1.42 13.41
C ASP A 57 -0.54 -0.61 14.04
N CYS A 58 -0.61 0.73 13.99
CA CYS A 58 0.28 1.60 14.75
C CYS A 58 0.18 1.42 16.27
N LEU A 59 -1.03 1.21 16.81
CA LEU A 59 -1.27 1.02 18.24
C LEU A 59 -0.87 -0.39 18.70
N MET A 60 -1.03 -1.38 17.84
CA MET A 60 -0.84 -2.79 18.14
C MET A 60 -0.27 -3.54 16.93
N PRO A 61 1.05 -3.41 16.67
CA PRO A 61 1.68 -4.03 15.52
C PRO A 61 1.39 -5.52 15.42
N GLY A 62 0.98 -5.98 14.24
CA GLY A 62 0.70 -7.39 13.97
C GLY A 62 -0.72 -7.86 14.29
N GLN A 63 -1.54 -7.01 14.92
CA GLN A 63 -2.95 -7.31 15.24
C GLN A 63 -3.90 -7.01 14.08
N LEU A 64 -3.53 -6.12 13.15
CA LEU A 64 -4.23 -5.91 11.88
C LEU A 64 -3.21 -5.84 10.75
N VAL A 65 -2.78 -7.00 10.28
CA VAL A 65 -1.93 -7.09 9.09
C VAL A 65 -2.78 -7.24 7.83
N PRO A 66 -2.36 -6.66 6.70
CA PRO A 66 -3.06 -6.83 5.45
C PRO A 66 -2.96 -8.28 4.96
N PHE A 67 -3.99 -8.72 4.24
CA PHE A 67 -3.99 -9.95 3.46
C PHE A 67 -4.53 -9.72 2.05
N GLU A 68 -4.20 -10.61 1.14
CA GLU A 68 -4.32 -10.42 -0.29
C GLU A 68 -5.10 -11.56 -0.94
N GLN A 69 -5.64 -11.30 -2.13
CA GLN A 69 -6.24 -12.33 -2.96
C GLN A 69 -5.13 -13.21 -3.55
N ARG A 70 -4.91 -14.37 -2.95
CA ARG A 70 -3.96 -15.40 -3.40
C ARG A 70 -4.44 -16.77 -2.97
N ASP A 71 -3.88 -17.82 -3.58
CA ASP A 71 -4.13 -19.21 -3.21
C ASP A 71 -5.62 -19.60 -3.18
N GLY A 72 -6.44 -18.97 -4.04
CA GLY A 72 -7.88 -19.20 -4.12
C GLY A 72 -8.74 -18.28 -3.25
N ILE A 73 -8.15 -17.39 -2.45
CA ILE A 73 -8.89 -16.34 -1.74
C ILE A 73 -9.36 -15.27 -2.73
N VAL A 74 -10.65 -14.96 -2.70
CA VAL A 74 -11.31 -13.98 -3.58
C VAL A 74 -12.18 -13.05 -2.75
N PHE A 75 -12.06 -11.75 -2.96
CA PHE A 75 -12.92 -10.76 -2.31
C PHE A 75 -14.17 -10.52 -3.14
N THR A 76 -15.34 -10.55 -2.51
CA THR A 76 -16.61 -10.47 -3.24
C THR A 76 -17.16 -9.05 -3.38
N GLY A 77 -16.50 -8.06 -2.78
CA GLY A 77 -16.84 -6.66 -3.01
C GLY A 77 -15.81 -5.67 -2.46
N ALA A 78 -15.93 -4.41 -2.89
CA ALA A 78 -15.03 -3.32 -2.51
C ALA A 78 -15.14 -2.90 -1.03
N GLN A 79 -16.17 -3.38 -0.33
CA GLN A 79 -16.33 -3.16 1.11
C GLN A 79 -15.43 -4.06 1.97
N VAL A 80 -14.83 -5.11 1.40
CA VAL A 80 -13.90 -5.96 2.13
C VAL A 80 -12.69 -5.12 2.54
N LEU A 81 -12.48 -5.00 3.84
CA LEU A 81 -11.31 -4.37 4.43
C LEU A 81 -10.35 -5.49 4.87
N PRO A 82 -9.33 -5.82 4.06
CA PRO A 82 -8.66 -7.11 4.14
C PRO A 82 -7.53 -7.07 5.17
N TYR A 83 -7.90 -6.90 6.43
CA TYR A 83 -7.01 -6.99 7.58
C TYR A 83 -7.47 -8.10 8.50
N LEU A 84 -6.50 -8.80 9.08
CA LEU A 84 -6.69 -9.82 10.11
C LEU A 84 -5.52 -9.75 11.09
N ASP A 85 -5.69 -10.32 12.28
CA ASP A 85 -4.55 -10.69 13.12
C ASP A 85 -3.59 -11.61 12.34
N SER A 86 -2.28 -11.45 12.58
CA SER A 86 -1.24 -12.17 11.83
C SER A 86 -1.39 -13.69 11.85
N ALA A 87 -1.76 -14.28 13.00
CA ALA A 87 -1.98 -15.72 13.08
C ALA A 87 -3.23 -16.15 12.30
N ALA A 88 -4.34 -15.42 12.46
CA ALA A 88 -5.56 -15.68 11.69
C ALA A 88 -5.31 -15.61 10.18
N ARG A 89 -4.56 -14.60 9.71
CA ARG A 89 -4.16 -14.49 8.30
C ARG A 89 -3.39 -15.72 7.82
N ASP A 90 -2.39 -16.13 8.58
CA ASP A 90 -1.50 -17.22 8.17
C ASP A 90 -2.25 -18.55 8.12
N ASP A 91 -3.16 -18.79 9.08
CA ASP A 91 -4.03 -19.97 9.09
C ASP A 91 -5.07 -19.93 7.95
N LEU A 92 -5.61 -18.75 7.61
CA LEU A 92 -6.47 -18.57 6.44
C LEU A 92 -5.74 -18.92 5.14
N TYR A 93 -4.50 -18.44 4.97
CA TYR A 93 -3.69 -18.78 3.81
C TYR A 93 -3.36 -20.27 3.74
N ALA A 94 -3.00 -20.89 4.87
CA ALA A 94 -2.73 -22.33 4.92
C ALA A 94 -3.97 -23.15 4.53
N ALA A 95 -5.15 -22.77 5.03
CA ALA A 95 -6.42 -23.41 4.68
C ALA A 95 -6.72 -23.27 3.18
N ALA A 96 -6.57 -22.06 2.61
CA ALA A 96 -6.81 -21.84 1.19
C ALA A 96 -5.83 -22.63 0.29
N ALA A 97 -4.54 -22.59 0.62
CA ALA A 97 -3.48 -23.29 -0.12
C ALA A 97 -3.61 -24.82 -0.08
N ALA A 98 -4.20 -25.39 0.98
CA ALA A 98 -4.48 -26.82 1.07
C ALA A 98 -5.54 -27.30 0.06
N HIS A 99 -6.28 -26.38 -0.56
CA HIS A 99 -7.38 -26.70 -1.46
C HIS A 99 -7.29 -25.94 -2.80
N PRO A 100 -6.22 -26.19 -3.58
CA PRO A 100 -6.00 -25.49 -4.84
C PRO A 100 -7.19 -25.68 -5.79
N GLY A 101 -7.65 -24.57 -6.37
CA GLY A 101 -8.79 -24.56 -7.30
C GLY A 101 -10.17 -24.47 -6.64
N ARG A 102 -10.27 -24.53 -5.31
CA ARG A 102 -11.50 -24.16 -4.59
C ARG A 102 -11.39 -22.71 -4.13
N GLY A 103 -12.25 -21.85 -4.66
CA GLY A 103 -12.24 -20.43 -4.28
C GLY A 103 -12.85 -20.20 -2.89
N LEU A 104 -12.13 -19.53 -1.99
CA LEU A 104 -12.62 -19.04 -0.70
C LEU A 104 -13.13 -17.60 -0.90
N ARG A 105 -14.44 -17.39 -0.80
CA ARG A 105 -15.09 -16.13 -1.16
C ARG A 105 -15.35 -15.27 0.08
N VAL A 106 -14.42 -14.39 0.39
CA VAL A 106 -14.51 -13.48 1.54
C VAL A 106 -15.42 -12.31 1.19
N ASN A 107 -16.47 -12.09 1.98
CA ASN A 107 -17.39 -10.96 1.80
C ASN A 107 -17.22 -9.88 2.90
N SER A 108 -16.64 -10.22 4.05
CA SER A 108 -16.23 -9.33 5.15
C SER A 108 -15.06 -9.95 5.92
N ALA A 109 -14.13 -9.12 6.40
CA ALA A 109 -13.04 -9.50 7.31
C ALA A 109 -13.04 -8.52 8.49
N PHE A 110 -11.91 -7.88 8.84
CA PHE A 110 -11.95 -6.72 9.72
C PHE A 110 -12.98 -5.70 9.21
N ARG A 111 -13.80 -5.18 10.11
CA ARG A 111 -14.80 -4.16 9.80
C ARG A 111 -14.61 -3.04 10.80
N SER A 112 -14.09 -1.91 10.35
CA SER A 112 -13.86 -0.77 11.23
C SER A 112 -15.16 -0.22 11.82
N VAL A 113 -15.05 0.50 12.92
CA VAL A 113 -16.11 1.26 13.58
C VAL A 113 -16.92 2.14 12.62
N ALA A 114 -16.30 2.67 11.54
CA ALA A 114 -16.99 3.46 10.52
C ALA A 114 -17.95 2.60 9.67
N GLN A 115 -17.52 1.42 9.25
CA GLN A 115 -18.37 0.48 8.52
C GLN A 115 -19.46 -0.08 9.44
N GLN A 116 -19.12 -0.39 10.69
CA GLN A 116 -20.07 -0.91 11.67
C GLN A 116 -21.13 0.15 12.04
N TYR A 117 -20.75 1.43 12.12
CA TYR A 117 -21.70 2.54 12.28
C TYR A 117 -22.77 2.55 11.18
N LEU A 118 -22.38 2.42 9.91
CA LEU A 118 -23.33 2.39 8.80
C LEU A 118 -24.26 1.17 8.87
N LEU A 119 -23.73 -0.03 9.13
CA LEU A 119 -24.55 -1.24 9.28
C LEU A 119 -25.55 -1.11 10.43
N ARG A 120 -25.11 -0.60 11.58
CA ARG A 120 -25.98 -0.36 12.74
C ARG A 120 -27.08 0.65 12.40
N ALA A 121 -26.73 1.75 11.75
CA ALA A 121 -27.69 2.79 11.40
C ALA A 121 -28.70 2.33 10.33
N TRP A 122 -28.31 1.46 9.40
CA TRP A 122 -29.23 0.83 8.45
C TRP A 122 -30.14 -0.19 9.12
N PHE A 123 -29.61 -1.02 10.03
CA PHE A 123 -30.39 -1.96 10.85
C PHE A 123 -31.49 -1.23 11.64
N GLU A 124 -31.14 -0.17 12.38
CA GLU A 124 -32.09 0.61 13.19
C GLU A 124 -33.20 1.25 12.36
N ARG A 125 -32.94 1.50 11.08
CA ARG A 125 -33.91 2.08 10.13
C ARG A 125 -34.65 1.02 9.30
N GLY A 126 -34.40 -0.28 9.55
CA GLY A 126 -34.97 -1.37 8.77
C GLY A 126 -34.57 -1.34 7.28
N ARG A 127 -33.38 -0.81 6.96
CA ARG A 127 -32.87 -0.71 5.59
C ARG A 127 -31.92 -1.87 5.27
N CYS A 128 -31.69 -2.06 3.97
CA CYS A 128 -30.64 -2.95 3.45
C CYS A 128 -30.77 -4.43 3.83
N GLY A 129 -31.94 -4.86 4.33
CA GLY A 129 -32.19 -6.27 4.68
C GLY A 129 -31.40 -6.76 5.90
N ILE A 130 -30.82 -5.87 6.69
CA ILE A 130 -30.00 -6.23 7.85
C ILE A 130 -30.92 -6.68 8.99
N THR A 131 -30.75 -7.91 9.45
CA THR A 131 -31.56 -8.54 10.51
C THR A 131 -30.93 -8.44 11.88
N ALA A 132 -29.62 -8.21 11.96
CA ALA A 132 -28.88 -7.94 13.18
C ALA A 132 -27.65 -7.09 12.87
N ALA A 133 -27.33 -6.16 13.77
CA ALA A 133 -26.08 -5.41 13.75
C ALA A 133 -25.70 -5.01 15.18
N ALA A 134 -24.49 -5.40 15.60
CA ALA A 134 -23.93 -4.98 16.87
C ALA A 134 -23.79 -3.45 16.95
N THR A 135 -23.81 -2.92 18.18
CA THR A 135 -23.36 -1.55 18.43
C THR A 135 -21.88 -1.43 18.01
N PRO A 136 -21.42 -0.30 17.43
CA PRO A 136 -20.00 -0.11 17.15
C PRO A 136 -19.14 -0.25 18.43
N GLY A 137 -17.92 -0.75 18.26
CA GLY A 137 -17.02 -1.21 19.32
C GLY A 137 -17.36 -2.58 19.91
N GLN A 138 -18.37 -3.30 19.38
CA GLN A 138 -18.84 -4.57 19.95
C GLN A 138 -18.96 -5.71 18.92
N SER A 139 -18.84 -5.42 17.62
CA SER A 139 -18.90 -6.44 16.57
C SER A 139 -17.68 -7.35 16.58
N ASN A 140 -17.87 -8.65 16.41
CA ASN A 140 -16.77 -9.60 16.20
C ASN A 140 -15.83 -9.17 15.07
N HIS A 141 -16.31 -8.50 14.02
CA HIS A 141 -15.43 -7.99 12.96
C HIS A 141 -14.52 -6.83 13.37
N GLU A 142 -14.87 -6.09 14.42
CA GLU A 142 -14.01 -5.05 15.00
C GLU A 142 -12.86 -5.66 15.81
N SER A 143 -12.87 -6.99 16.04
CA SER A 143 -11.80 -7.70 16.78
C SER A 143 -10.60 -8.10 15.91
N GLY A 144 -10.62 -7.86 14.59
CA GLY A 144 -9.52 -8.27 13.70
C GLY A 144 -9.36 -9.78 13.48
N ARG A 145 -10.21 -10.61 14.08
CA ARG A 145 -10.14 -12.09 13.98
C ARG A 145 -11.39 -12.75 13.40
N ALA A 146 -12.33 -11.96 12.86
CA ALA A 146 -13.55 -12.49 12.27
C ALA A 146 -13.54 -12.42 10.74
N LEU A 147 -14.23 -13.37 10.13
CA LEU A 147 -14.32 -13.52 8.68
C LEU A 147 -15.74 -13.98 8.31
N ASP A 148 -16.35 -13.33 7.31
CA ASP A 148 -17.57 -13.81 6.69
C ASP A 148 -17.24 -14.36 5.29
N ILE A 149 -17.80 -15.52 4.96
CA ILE A 149 -17.54 -16.23 3.69
C ILE A 149 -18.85 -16.56 2.97
N ASP A 150 -18.99 -16.13 1.72
CA ASP A 150 -20.20 -16.36 0.91
C ASP A 150 -20.48 -17.85 0.67
N ASN A 151 -19.43 -18.65 0.47
CA ASN A 151 -19.50 -20.09 0.27
C ASN A 151 -19.12 -20.89 1.53
N TRP A 152 -19.47 -20.38 2.72
CA TRP A 152 -19.14 -20.93 4.04
C TRP A 152 -19.32 -22.44 4.14
N SER A 153 -20.43 -22.99 3.61
CA SER A 153 -20.78 -24.41 3.75
C SER A 153 -19.75 -25.35 3.14
N ALA A 154 -18.98 -24.88 2.15
CA ALA A 154 -17.90 -25.62 1.52
C ALA A 154 -16.58 -25.55 2.30
N TRP A 155 -16.48 -24.70 3.32
CA TRP A 155 -15.24 -24.39 4.05
C TRP A 155 -15.33 -24.68 5.56
N VAL A 156 -16.51 -24.95 6.13
CA VAL A 156 -16.69 -25.18 7.59
C VAL A 156 -15.67 -26.16 8.16
N SER A 157 -15.53 -27.35 7.57
CA SER A 157 -14.63 -28.38 8.10
C SER A 157 -13.15 -27.99 7.96
N ASP A 158 -12.80 -27.29 6.89
CA ASP A 158 -11.41 -26.98 6.57
C ASP A 158 -10.91 -25.79 7.39
N LEU A 159 -11.76 -24.78 7.59
CA LEU A 159 -11.48 -23.65 8.47
C LEU A 159 -11.50 -24.07 9.95
N ALA A 160 -12.41 -24.96 10.35
CA ALA A 160 -12.37 -25.54 11.70
C ALA A 160 -11.06 -26.31 11.97
N ALA A 161 -10.54 -27.03 10.97
CA ALA A 161 -9.23 -27.68 11.08
C ALA A 161 -8.07 -26.67 11.18
N ALA A 162 -8.25 -25.46 10.65
CA ALA A 162 -7.32 -24.34 10.73
C ALA A 162 -7.62 -23.38 11.91
N GLY A 163 -8.37 -23.81 12.93
CA GLY A 163 -8.57 -23.04 14.17
C GLY A 163 -9.69 -22.00 14.14
N TRP A 164 -10.49 -21.94 13.07
CA TRP A 164 -11.64 -21.04 12.97
C TRP A 164 -12.89 -21.67 13.59
N ASP A 165 -13.50 -20.95 14.51
CA ASP A 165 -14.78 -21.30 15.12
C ASP A 165 -15.95 -20.87 14.21
N HIS A 166 -16.97 -21.71 14.12
CA HIS A 166 -18.19 -21.50 13.31
C HIS A 166 -19.45 -21.66 14.17
N THR A 167 -19.47 -21.06 15.37
CA THR A 167 -20.55 -21.30 16.34
C THR A 167 -21.49 -20.12 16.58
N VAL A 168 -21.33 -19.01 15.85
CA VAL A 168 -22.21 -17.83 16.00
C VAL A 168 -23.65 -18.18 15.56
N PRO A 169 -24.63 -18.23 16.49
CA PRO A 169 -25.95 -18.72 16.16
C PRO A 169 -26.71 -17.77 15.24
N GLY A 170 -27.23 -18.31 14.14
CA GLY A 170 -28.03 -17.54 13.17
C GLY A 170 -27.20 -16.72 12.18
N ASP A 171 -25.87 -16.86 12.18
CA ASP A 171 -24.96 -16.22 11.24
C ASP A 171 -24.06 -17.26 10.56
N GLU A 172 -24.63 -18.01 9.63
CA GLU A 172 -23.96 -19.16 9.01
C GLU A 172 -22.72 -18.78 8.18
N VAL A 173 -22.55 -17.51 7.80
CA VAL A 173 -21.38 -17.06 7.04
C VAL A 173 -20.17 -16.76 7.92
N HIS A 174 -20.39 -16.60 9.24
CA HIS A 174 -19.44 -16.02 10.19
C HIS A 174 -18.48 -17.05 10.78
N PHE A 175 -17.19 -16.73 10.77
CA PHE A 175 -16.11 -17.47 11.39
C PHE A 175 -15.29 -16.58 12.33
N ASP A 176 -14.86 -17.11 13.47
CA ASP A 176 -13.97 -16.42 14.43
C ASP A 176 -12.69 -17.22 14.68
N HIS A 177 -11.52 -16.60 14.52
CA HIS A 177 -10.24 -17.20 14.90
C HIS A 177 -9.96 -16.97 16.38
N LEU A 178 -10.58 -17.76 17.27
CA LEU A 178 -10.58 -17.53 18.72
C LEU A 178 -9.20 -17.61 19.41
N ALA A 179 -8.20 -18.18 18.74
CA ALA A 179 -6.82 -18.19 19.21
C ALA A 179 -6.13 -16.82 19.05
N SER A 180 -6.59 -15.99 18.12
CA SER A 180 -6.13 -14.61 17.97
C SER A 180 -6.70 -13.71 19.07
N PRO A 181 -5.97 -12.64 19.47
CA PRO A 181 -6.47 -11.68 20.45
C PRO A 181 -7.77 -11.01 20.01
N ASP A 182 -8.55 -10.56 21.00
CA ASP A 182 -9.75 -9.74 20.76
C ASP A 182 -9.38 -8.27 20.97
N ILE A 183 -9.32 -7.51 19.88
CA ILE A 183 -8.92 -6.10 19.93
C ILE A 183 -10.09 -5.11 19.81
N ARG A 184 -11.33 -5.55 20.07
CA ARG A 184 -12.49 -4.64 20.01
C ARG A 184 -12.28 -3.39 20.85
N GLY A 185 -12.63 -2.24 20.29
CA GLY A 185 -12.43 -0.93 20.89
C GLY A 185 -11.13 -0.25 20.44
N ALA A 186 -10.15 -0.99 19.93
CA ALA A 186 -8.94 -0.37 19.39
C ALA A 186 -9.19 0.46 18.14
N ASP A 187 -10.14 0.04 17.30
CA ASP A 187 -10.57 0.80 16.13
C ASP A 187 -11.40 2.04 16.48
N VAL A 188 -12.12 1.99 17.59
CA VAL A 188 -12.74 3.17 18.22
C VAL A 188 -11.66 4.14 18.70
N LEU A 189 -10.65 3.65 19.41
CA LEU A 189 -9.50 4.45 19.87
C LEU A 189 -8.76 5.09 18.68
N ALA A 190 -8.48 4.30 17.64
CA ALA A 190 -7.87 4.77 16.41
C ALA A 190 -8.68 5.90 15.76
N PHE A 191 -10.00 5.74 15.65
CA PHE A 191 -10.88 6.81 15.17
C PHE A 191 -10.81 8.07 16.06
N GLN A 192 -10.80 7.93 17.39
CA GLN A 192 -10.71 9.05 18.32
C GLN A 192 -9.39 9.83 18.13
N ARG A 193 -8.27 9.12 17.98
CA ARG A 193 -6.95 9.73 17.69
C ARG A 193 -6.94 10.47 16.36
N LEU A 194 -7.46 9.83 15.31
CA LEU A 194 -7.60 10.44 13.97
C LEU A 194 -8.47 11.69 14.03
N TRP A 195 -9.59 11.65 14.75
CA TRP A 195 -10.46 12.79 14.93
C TRP A 195 -9.73 13.97 15.59
N ASN A 196 -9.16 13.74 16.77
CA ASN A 196 -8.47 14.77 17.57
C ASN A 196 -7.32 15.43 16.79
N ARG A 197 -6.58 14.63 16.03
CA ARG A 197 -5.47 15.09 15.17
C ARG A 197 -5.93 16.07 14.09
N ASN A 198 -7.11 15.85 13.54
CA ASN A 198 -7.66 16.70 12.48
C ASN A 198 -8.57 17.83 13.03
N HIS A 199 -8.90 17.81 14.32
CA HIS A 199 -9.83 18.74 14.96
C HIS A 199 -9.29 19.22 16.32
N PRO A 200 -8.21 20.01 16.35
CA PRO A 200 -7.57 20.45 17.60
C PRO A 200 -8.50 21.32 18.50
N ASP A 201 -9.53 21.93 17.91
CA ASP A 201 -10.52 22.75 18.60
C ASP A 201 -11.78 21.98 19.03
N ASP A 202 -11.89 20.68 18.69
CA ASP A 202 -13.05 19.83 19.01
C ASP A 202 -12.61 18.44 19.49
N LEU A 203 -11.85 18.39 20.57
CA LEU A 203 -11.30 17.14 21.10
C LEU A 203 -12.38 16.26 21.76
N ILE A 204 -12.23 14.95 21.58
CA ILE A 204 -12.98 13.90 22.28
C ILE A 204 -12.03 13.01 23.10
N SER A 205 -12.59 12.23 24.02
CA SER A 205 -11.81 11.24 24.79
C SER A 205 -11.20 10.18 23.86
N GLU A 206 -9.95 9.80 24.11
CA GLU A 206 -9.23 8.70 23.45
C GLU A 206 -9.20 7.48 24.38
N ASP A 207 -10.37 6.91 24.65
CA ASP A 207 -10.59 5.82 25.62
C ASP A 207 -10.91 4.47 24.97
N GLY A 208 -11.12 4.42 23.65
CA GLY A 208 -11.56 3.21 22.95
C GLY A 208 -13.03 2.86 23.17
N ASP A 209 -13.79 3.69 23.89
CA ASP A 209 -15.19 3.44 24.18
C ASP A 209 -16.10 4.10 23.14
N TRP A 210 -17.04 3.32 22.61
CA TRP A 210 -18.07 3.87 21.73
C TRP A 210 -19.15 4.58 22.54
N GLY A 211 -19.16 5.91 22.48
CA GLY A 211 -20.13 6.76 23.17
C GLY A 211 -20.70 7.89 22.31
N PRO A 212 -21.57 8.74 22.89
CA PRO A 212 -22.23 9.83 22.16
C PRO A 212 -21.26 10.82 21.50
N GLN A 213 -20.06 11.00 22.06
CA GLN A 213 -19.02 11.84 21.47
C GLN A 213 -18.47 11.20 20.18
N SER A 214 -18.00 9.96 20.25
CA SER A 214 -17.49 9.19 19.10
C SER A 214 -18.56 9.08 18.00
N GLU A 215 -19.81 8.81 18.36
CA GLU A 215 -20.91 8.72 17.39
C GLU A 215 -21.19 10.06 16.69
N ALA A 216 -21.23 11.17 17.44
CA ALA A 216 -21.46 12.48 16.86
C ALA A 216 -20.37 12.87 15.86
N ARG A 217 -19.13 12.47 16.14
CA ARG A 217 -17.96 12.76 15.29
C ARG A 217 -17.89 11.83 14.09
N MET A 218 -18.23 10.55 14.28
CA MET A 218 -18.34 9.60 13.17
C MET A 218 -19.33 10.08 12.11
N ARG A 219 -20.48 10.64 12.52
CA ARG A 219 -21.49 11.18 11.61
C ARG A 219 -20.93 12.23 10.63
N VAL A 220 -20.06 13.11 11.12
CA VAL A 220 -19.51 14.24 10.34
C VAL A 220 -18.11 13.96 9.81
N ALA A 221 -17.52 12.80 10.11
CA ALA A 221 -16.22 12.41 9.60
C ALA A 221 -16.27 12.31 8.06
N PRO A 222 -15.19 12.71 7.35
CA PRO A 222 -15.09 12.56 5.91
C PRO A 222 -15.05 11.07 5.53
N ALA A 223 -16.00 10.64 4.71
CA ALA A 223 -16.10 9.22 4.30
C ALA A 223 -14.86 8.76 3.50
N GLU A 224 -14.23 9.69 2.79
CA GLU A 224 -13.00 9.46 2.02
C GLU A 224 -11.73 9.49 2.89
N GLY A 225 -11.86 9.67 4.21
CA GLY A 225 -10.74 9.75 5.14
C GLY A 225 -10.34 11.18 5.49
N PHE A 226 -9.59 11.30 6.59
CA PHE A 226 -9.08 12.58 7.07
C PHE A 226 -7.84 13.04 6.29
N PRO A 227 -7.58 14.36 6.20
CA PRO A 227 -6.35 14.88 5.62
C PRO A 227 -5.07 14.40 6.32
N ILE A 228 -5.10 14.29 7.65
CA ILE A 228 -4.00 13.73 8.44
C ILE A 228 -4.39 12.30 8.83
N GLY A 229 -3.78 11.33 8.16
CA GLY A 229 -4.03 9.90 8.35
C GLY A 229 -3.37 9.33 9.61
N ALA A 230 -3.12 8.01 9.60
CA ALA A 230 -2.54 7.29 10.72
C ALA A 230 -1.12 7.79 11.09
N LEU A 231 -0.79 7.81 12.38
CA LEU A 231 0.57 8.14 12.86
C LEU A 231 1.04 7.08 13.88
N CYS A 232 2.04 6.30 13.49
CA CYS A 232 2.68 5.33 14.38
C CYS A 232 3.65 6.06 15.31
N LEU A 233 3.22 6.32 16.54
CA LEU A 233 4.06 6.98 17.56
C LEU A 233 5.21 6.11 18.09
N ASP A 234 5.42 4.91 17.53
CA ASP A 234 6.55 4.02 17.82
C ASP A 234 7.26 3.52 16.53
N ALA A 235 7.05 4.15 15.38
CA ALA A 235 7.98 3.98 14.26
C ALA A 235 9.33 4.54 14.71
N ASP A 236 10.41 3.76 14.62
CA ASP A 236 11.76 4.25 14.93
C ASP A 236 11.92 5.64 14.28
N PRO A 237 12.18 6.71 15.04
CA PRO A 237 12.29 8.05 14.47
C PRO A 237 13.39 8.10 13.39
N HIS A 238 14.30 7.12 13.38
CA HIS A 238 15.45 7.00 12.51
C HIS A 238 15.24 5.84 11.51
N ILE A 239 14.44 6.05 10.47
CA ILE A 239 14.26 5.06 9.40
C ILE A 239 14.75 5.61 8.07
N ALA A 240 15.67 4.87 7.45
CA ALA A 240 16.05 4.97 6.06
C ALA A 240 15.42 3.83 5.28
N ASP A 241 14.59 4.21 4.32
CA ASP A 241 14.00 3.32 3.34
C ASP A 241 14.88 3.34 2.07
N VAL A 242 15.22 2.17 1.56
CA VAL A 242 16.04 2.02 0.35
C VAL A 242 15.10 2.01 -0.84
N VAL A 243 15.05 3.13 -1.56
CA VAL A 243 14.15 3.30 -2.73
C VAL A 243 14.69 2.53 -3.93
N ASP A 244 15.99 2.65 -4.20
CA ASP A 244 16.66 1.96 -5.30
C ASP A 244 18.16 1.81 -5.04
N VAL A 245 18.76 0.74 -5.57
CA VAL A 245 20.21 0.54 -5.62
C VAL A 245 20.55 0.02 -7.01
N THR A 246 21.15 0.88 -7.83
CA THR A 246 21.56 0.55 -9.19
C THR A 246 23.07 0.58 -9.29
N GLY A 247 23.70 -0.48 -9.78
CA GLY A 247 25.14 -0.54 -10.02
C GLY A 247 25.49 -1.65 -11.01
N PRO A 248 26.79 -1.84 -11.30
CA PRO A 248 27.22 -2.85 -12.25
C PRO A 248 27.00 -4.26 -11.72
N PRO A 249 26.65 -5.23 -12.59
CA PRO A 249 26.49 -6.63 -12.18
C PRO A 249 27.84 -7.31 -11.91
N ALA A 250 28.92 -6.84 -12.55
CA ALA A 250 30.27 -7.34 -12.41
C ALA A 250 31.32 -6.22 -12.48
N ILE A 251 32.52 -6.48 -11.95
CA ILE A 251 33.69 -5.58 -12.01
C ILE A 251 34.98 -6.38 -12.09
N ALA A 252 35.98 -5.92 -12.84
CA ALA A 252 37.29 -6.57 -12.87
C ALA A 252 38.16 -6.22 -11.65
N PRO A 253 39.12 -7.07 -11.26
CA PRO A 253 40.10 -6.73 -10.23
C PRO A 253 40.87 -5.44 -10.51
N GLY A 254 40.82 -4.50 -9.57
CA GLY A 254 41.46 -3.19 -9.66
C GLY A 254 40.70 -2.15 -10.49
N GLU A 255 39.62 -2.55 -11.16
CA GLU A 255 38.73 -1.64 -11.87
C GLU A 255 37.87 -0.85 -10.88
N ARG A 256 37.40 0.34 -11.31
CA ARG A 256 36.46 1.18 -10.60
C ARG A 256 35.14 1.28 -11.31
N ASP A 257 34.07 1.25 -10.54
CA ASP A 257 32.73 1.50 -11.03
C ASP A 257 31.84 2.05 -9.91
N ARG A 258 30.58 2.40 -10.22
CA ARG A 258 29.71 3.20 -9.38
C ARG A 258 28.37 2.54 -9.10
N PHE A 259 27.96 2.59 -7.84
CA PHE A 259 26.58 2.42 -7.41
C PHE A 259 25.88 3.78 -7.25
N THR A 260 24.63 3.85 -7.70
CA THR A 260 23.67 4.90 -7.39
C THR A 260 22.68 4.35 -6.38
N ILE A 261 22.64 4.95 -5.19
CA ILE A 261 21.78 4.54 -4.08
C ILE A 261 20.78 5.66 -3.83
N ARG A 262 19.49 5.37 -3.94
CA ARG A 262 18.42 6.31 -3.60
C ARG A 262 17.78 5.92 -2.28
N LEU A 263 17.82 6.83 -1.32
CA LEU A 263 17.27 6.63 0.03
C LEU A 263 16.16 7.62 0.29
N ARG A 264 15.19 7.22 1.11
CA ARG A 264 14.13 8.08 1.64
C ARG A 264 14.18 8.11 3.16
N ASN A 265 14.06 9.30 3.74
CA ASN A 265 13.82 9.44 5.16
C ASN A 265 12.37 9.06 5.48
N ALA A 266 12.13 7.80 5.83
CA ALA A 266 10.84 7.30 6.25
C ALA A 266 10.60 7.45 7.76
N GLY A 267 11.60 7.95 8.49
CA GLY A 267 11.51 8.29 9.90
C GLY A 267 10.78 9.62 10.15
N THR A 268 10.79 10.05 11.40
CA THR A 268 10.14 11.29 11.85
C THR A 268 11.14 12.38 12.25
N VAL A 269 12.45 12.07 12.28
CA VAL A 269 13.51 13.05 12.52
C VAL A 269 14.29 13.37 11.25
N THR A 270 14.70 14.62 11.10
CA THR A 270 15.62 15.05 10.04
C THR A 270 16.96 14.34 10.22
N TRP A 271 17.51 13.78 9.14
CA TRP A 271 18.89 13.29 9.14
C TRP A 271 19.83 14.50 9.12
N PRO A 272 20.75 14.64 10.09
CA PRO A 272 21.70 15.73 10.08
C PRO A 272 22.65 15.65 8.88
N ALA A 273 23.20 16.79 8.47
CA ALA A 273 24.24 16.85 7.43
C ALA A 273 25.51 16.04 7.78
N THR A 274 25.69 15.69 9.06
CA THR A 274 26.78 14.85 9.57
C THR A 274 26.53 13.35 9.43
N THR A 275 25.35 12.94 8.96
CA THR A 275 25.04 11.52 8.75
C THR A 275 26.00 10.91 7.72
N GLN A 276 26.52 9.73 8.02
CA GLN A 276 27.52 9.02 7.23
C GLN A 276 26.96 7.71 6.69
N LEU A 277 27.44 7.31 5.51
CA LEU A 277 27.30 5.96 4.99
C LEU A 277 28.57 5.19 5.33
N VAL A 278 28.46 4.15 6.15
CA VAL A 278 29.59 3.38 6.70
C VAL A 278 29.40 1.88 6.48
N THR A 279 30.43 1.05 6.65
CA THR A 279 30.24 -0.40 6.64
C THR A 279 29.42 -0.85 7.87
N ALA A 280 28.38 -1.66 7.66
CA ALA A 280 27.44 -2.03 8.72
C ALA A 280 28.12 -2.82 9.86
N THR A 281 29.11 -3.64 9.51
CA THR A 281 29.89 -4.46 10.44
C THR A 281 30.98 -3.68 11.17
N GLY A 282 31.35 -2.48 10.70
CA GLY A 282 32.52 -1.74 11.15
C GLY A 282 33.85 -2.36 10.72
N ALA A 283 33.85 -3.40 9.89
CA ALA A 283 35.05 -3.96 9.27
C ALA A 283 35.37 -3.23 7.96
N ALA A 284 36.65 -3.24 7.56
CA ALA A 284 37.08 -2.68 6.29
C ALA A 284 36.40 -3.41 5.11
N SER A 285 35.83 -2.66 4.17
CA SER A 285 35.22 -3.24 2.98
C SER A 285 36.27 -3.73 1.99
N ALA A 286 36.02 -4.89 1.37
CA ALA A 286 36.82 -5.35 0.23
C ALA A 286 36.63 -4.50 -1.04
N LEU A 287 35.52 -3.76 -1.11
CA LEU A 287 35.16 -2.88 -2.22
C LEU A 287 35.70 -1.45 -2.07
N HIS A 288 36.46 -1.18 -1.01
CA HIS A 288 36.93 0.15 -0.64
C HIS A 288 37.77 0.80 -1.76
N ASP A 289 37.31 1.96 -2.24
CA ASP A 289 38.11 2.83 -3.10
C ASP A 289 38.80 3.93 -2.29
N ALA A 290 40.11 3.78 -2.11
CA ALA A 290 40.93 4.71 -1.32
C ALA A 290 41.00 6.15 -1.88
N GLN A 291 40.47 6.42 -3.07
CA GLN A 291 40.41 7.78 -3.63
C GLN A 291 39.13 8.54 -3.31
N THR A 292 38.04 7.83 -3.05
CA THR A 292 36.70 8.42 -2.97
C THR A 292 36.04 8.18 -1.63
N TRP A 293 36.38 7.07 -0.96
CA TRP A 293 35.92 6.81 0.40
C TRP A 293 36.72 7.64 1.41
N GLU A 294 36.07 8.08 2.48
CA GLU A 294 36.73 8.77 3.60
C GLU A 294 37.72 7.85 4.33
N SER A 295 37.37 6.56 4.46
CA SER A 295 38.25 5.50 4.96
C SER A 295 37.78 4.11 4.51
N ALA A 296 38.48 3.05 4.91
CA ALA A 296 38.07 1.67 4.59
C ALA A 296 36.72 1.24 5.22
N THR A 297 36.20 2.02 6.17
CA THR A 297 34.93 1.77 6.86
C THR A 297 33.90 2.89 6.66
N GLU A 298 34.31 4.04 6.12
CA GLU A 298 33.48 5.23 5.96
C GLU A 298 33.47 5.64 4.49
N VAL A 299 32.30 5.55 3.86
CA VAL A 299 32.14 5.79 2.42
C VAL A 299 32.05 7.29 2.15
N LEU A 300 31.07 7.95 2.76
CA LEU A 300 30.82 9.38 2.60
C LEU A 300 30.00 9.94 3.76
N THR A 301 30.04 11.26 3.90
CA THR A 301 29.12 12.06 4.70
C THR A 301 28.08 12.73 3.80
N LEU A 302 26.80 12.80 4.20
CA LEU A 302 25.72 13.39 3.38
C LEU A 302 26.00 14.85 3.00
N GLY A 303 26.51 15.66 3.95
CA GLY A 303 26.83 17.07 3.73
C GLY A 303 25.61 18.01 3.70
N GLU A 304 24.40 17.47 3.66
CA GLU A 304 23.14 18.21 3.77
C GLU A 304 22.10 17.47 4.61
N GLU A 305 21.16 18.22 5.18
CA GLU A 305 20.07 17.66 5.98
C GLU A 305 19.01 17.01 5.10
N VAL A 306 18.49 15.85 5.51
CA VAL A 306 17.40 15.16 4.81
C VAL A 306 16.16 15.12 5.71
N ALA A 307 15.19 15.98 5.42
CA ALA A 307 13.94 16.09 6.19
C ALA A 307 13.08 14.81 6.09
N PRO A 308 12.18 14.53 7.06
CA PRO A 308 11.21 13.45 6.96
C PRO A 308 10.42 13.49 5.64
N GLY A 309 10.30 12.34 4.99
CA GLY A 309 9.67 12.16 3.68
C GLY A 309 10.53 12.58 2.48
N ALA A 310 11.67 13.25 2.69
CA ALA A 310 12.57 13.64 1.61
C ALA A 310 13.44 12.45 1.14
N GLU A 311 13.96 12.56 -0.07
CA GLU A 311 14.84 11.57 -0.69
C GLU A 311 16.21 12.17 -0.99
N VAL A 312 17.23 11.33 -0.95
CA VAL A 312 18.62 11.66 -1.30
C VAL A 312 19.18 10.60 -2.22
N GLU A 313 20.00 11.02 -3.19
CA GLU A 313 20.73 10.15 -4.10
C GLU A 313 22.22 10.20 -3.76
N LEU A 314 22.83 9.03 -3.56
CA LEU A 314 24.23 8.87 -3.19
C LEU A 314 24.96 8.11 -4.29
N LEU A 315 26.14 8.61 -4.65
CA LEU A 315 27.02 7.97 -5.62
C LEU A 315 28.18 7.32 -4.88
N VAL A 316 28.28 6.00 -4.94
CA VAL A 316 29.31 5.21 -4.25
C VAL A 316 30.21 4.56 -5.28
N GLU A 317 31.44 5.04 -5.37
CA GLU A 317 32.48 4.43 -6.19
C GLU A 317 33.07 3.22 -5.45
N VAL A 318 33.33 2.12 -6.14
CA VAL A 318 33.93 0.90 -5.58
C VAL A 318 35.12 0.46 -6.42
N VAL A 319 36.04 -0.29 -5.82
CA VAL A 319 37.13 -0.96 -6.54
C VAL A 319 36.98 -2.47 -6.44
N GLY A 320 37.13 -3.18 -7.56
CA GLY A 320 37.15 -4.64 -7.58
C GLY A 320 38.36 -5.19 -6.81
N PRO A 321 38.20 -6.01 -5.75
CA PRO A 321 39.35 -6.60 -5.07
C PRO A 321 40.08 -7.62 -5.94
N ALA A 322 41.33 -7.93 -5.57
CA ALA A 322 42.06 -9.01 -6.21
C ALA A 322 41.43 -10.37 -5.88
N VAL A 323 40.96 -11.07 -6.93
CA VAL A 323 40.42 -12.44 -6.85
C VAL A 323 41.03 -13.28 -7.98
N GLU A 324 41.15 -14.59 -7.77
CA GLU A 324 41.67 -15.53 -8.77
C GLU A 324 40.57 -16.23 -9.58
N GLU A 325 39.32 -16.14 -9.12
CA GLU A 325 38.13 -16.75 -9.73
C GLU A 325 36.92 -15.82 -9.60
N VAL A 326 35.88 -16.06 -10.41
CA VAL A 326 34.63 -15.30 -10.36
C VAL A 326 34.04 -15.38 -8.95
N THR A 327 34.02 -14.25 -8.25
CA THR A 327 33.70 -14.20 -6.83
C THR A 327 32.51 -13.27 -6.58
N PRO A 328 31.34 -13.78 -6.16
CA PRO A 328 30.23 -12.94 -5.75
C PRO A 328 30.54 -12.30 -4.39
N LEU A 329 30.36 -10.98 -4.31
CA LEU A 329 30.52 -10.19 -3.08
C LEU A 329 29.19 -9.55 -2.70
N ALA A 330 28.92 -9.57 -1.39
CA ALA A 330 27.83 -8.83 -0.79
C ALA A 330 28.42 -7.95 0.32
N GLU A 331 28.16 -6.66 0.25
CA GLU A 331 28.54 -5.68 1.26
C GLU A 331 27.26 -5.08 1.85
N SER A 332 27.27 -4.76 3.14
CA SER A 332 26.15 -4.06 3.77
C SER A 332 26.66 -2.74 4.32
N LEU A 333 26.14 -1.65 3.79
CA LEU A 333 26.39 -0.31 4.31
C LEU A 333 25.31 0.05 5.33
N ALA A 334 25.62 0.91 6.27
CA ALA A 334 24.70 1.46 7.26
C ALA A 334 24.72 2.98 7.19
N LEU A 335 23.54 3.60 7.21
CA LEU A 335 23.40 5.04 7.33
C LEU A 335 23.37 5.39 8.83
N ARG A 336 24.34 6.16 9.33
CA ARG A 336 24.54 6.43 10.77
C ARG A 336 24.87 7.88 11.06
N ASP A 337 24.43 8.39 12.21
CA ASP A 337 24.90 9.66 12.80
C ASP A 337 25.29 9.41 14.26
N GLY A 338 26.60 9.44 14.53
CA GLY A 338 27.14 9.03 15.83
C GLY A 338 26.77 7.59 16.19
N THR A 339 25.96 7.41 17.24
CA THR A 339 25.49 6.08 17.69
C THR A 339 24.14 5.67 17.10
N VAL A 340 23.48 6.56 16.37
CA VAL A 340 22.17 6.32 15.77
C VAL A 340 22.36 5.69 14.39
N GLN A 341 21.63 4.61 14.12
CA GLN A 341 21.58 4.00 12.79
C GLN A 341 20.17 4.18 12.21
N PHE A 342 20.09 4.72 11.01
CA PHE A 342 18.84 4.97 10.30
C PHE A 342 18.41 3.77 9.45
N GLY A 343 19.36 2.99 8.92
CA GLY A 343 19.06 1.82 8.10
C GLY A 343 20.31 1.19 7.50
N SER A 344 20.11 0.16 6.69
CA SER A 344 21.17 -0.55 5.99
C SER A 344 20.87 -0.68 4.50
N VAL A 345 21.92 -0.59 3.68
CA VAL A 345 21.86 -0.68 2.23
C VAL A 345 22.69 -1.88 1.78
N PRO A 346 22.09 -2.88 1.10
CA PRO A 346 22.85 -3.98 0.54
C PRO A 346 23.48 -3.56 -0.80
N LEU A 347 24.74 -3.91 -1.00
CA LEU A 347 25.43 -3.89 -2.29
C LEU A 347 25.76 -5.33 -2.69
N VAL A 348 25.49 -5.69 -3.94
CA VAL A 348 25.82 -7.01 -4.48
C VAL A 348 26.52 -6.80 -5.82
N ILE A 349 27.67 -7.44 -5.98
CA ILE A 349 28.50 -7.35 -7.19
C ILE A 349 29.28 -8.64 -7.39
N THR A 350 29.57 -8.99 -8.64
CA THR A 350 30.48 -10.10 -8.96
C THR A 350 31.84 -9.55 -9.34
N VAL A 351 32.93 -10.04 -8.75
CA VAL A 351 34.27 -9.72 -9.23
C VAL A 351 34.70 -10.80 -10.20
N ASP A 352 34.93 -10.42 -11.46
CA ASP A 352 35.27 -11.35 -12.53
C ASP A 352 36.65 -10.99 -13.11
N PRO A 353 37.69 -11.83 -12.91
CA PRO A 353 39.03 -11.58 -13.44
C PRO A 353 39.11 -11.65 -14.97
N GLU A 354 38.09 -12.18 -15.66
CA GLU A 354 38.04 -12.32 -17.12
C GLU A 354 37.20 -11.23 -17.81
N ASP A 355 36.59 -10.30 -17.07
CA ASP A 355 35.76 -9.22 -17.63
C ASP A 355 36.64 -8.16 -18.33
N ASP A 356 36.92 -8.40 -19.61
CA ASP A 356 37.52 -7.42 -20.52
C ASP A 356 36.42 -6.49 -21.03
N GLN A 357 36.26 -5.32 -20.41
CA GLN A 357 35.33 -4.24 -20.80
C GLN A 357 35.62 -3.60 -22.19
N THR A 358 36.06 -4.39 -23.18
CA THR A 358 36.17 -3.96 -24.58
C THR A 358 34.86 -4.07 -25.37
N SER A 359 33.73 -4.47 -24.77
CA SER A 359 32.42 -4.50 -25.46
C SER A 359 31.66 -3.17 -25.38
N GLY A 360 32.33 -2.09 -25.81
CA GLY A 360 31.68 -0.82 -26.14
C GLY A 360 30.93 -0.91 -27.48
N ASP A 361 29.80 -1.60 -27.54
CA ASP A 361 28.90 -1.54 -28.69
C ASP A 361 28.05 -0.26 -28.63
N ALA A 362 28.62 0.79 -29.21
CA ALA A 362 27.90 1.97 -29.64
C ALA A 362 26.86 1.57 -30.71
N LEU A 363 25.59 1.42 -30.30
CA LEU A 363 24.46 1.43 -31.21
C LEU A 363 24.22 2.87 -31.71
N ALA A 364 25.07 3.28 -32.65
CA ALA A 364 24.85 4.42 -33.52
C ALA A 364 24.88 3.93 -34.96
N ASP A 365 23.71 3.64 -35.53
CA ASP A 365 23.56 3.71 -36.98
C ASP A 365 22.14 4.16 -37.35
N GLY A 366 22.06 5.40 -37.78
CA GLY A 366 20.96 5.90 -38.59
C GLY A 366 21.47 6.16 -39.99
N CYS A 367 20.83 5.57 -41.00
CA CYS A 367 20.64 6.19 -42.32
C CYS A 367 19.59 5.47 -43.18
N ALA A 368 18.49 6.20 -43.41
CA ALA A 368 17.76 6.43 -44.66
C ALA A 368 17.55 5.31 -45.72
N ALA A 369 16.25 5.07 -45.97
CA ALA A 369 15.54 5.12 -47.26
C ALA A 369 15.90 4.19 -48.43
N ALA A 370 14.98 3.25 -48.73
CA ALA A 370 14.40 2.93 -50.05
C ALA A 370 13.37 1.79 -49.81
N GLY A 371 12.10 1.85 -50.18
CA GLY A 371 11.61 1.95 -51.56
C GLY A 371 11.61 0.55 -52.22
N GLY A 372 10.48 -0.17 -52.21
CA GLY A 372 10.37 -1.41 -52.99
C GLY A 372 9.21 -2.34 -52.62
N ALA A 373 8.11 -2.24 -53.35
CA ALA A 373 7.07 -3.26 -53.44
C ALA A 373 7.59 -4.50 -54.19
N GLY A 374 7.16 -5.71 -53.82
CA GLY A 374 7.40 -6.90 -54.65
C GLY A 374 7.19 -8.26 -53.99
N HIS A 375 5.99 -8.81 -54.20
CA HIS A 375 5.60 -10.21 -54.21
C HIS A 375 6.70 -11.29 -54.28
N GLY A 376 6.54 -12.37 -53.50
CA GLY A 376 7.24 -13.63 -53.75
C GLY A 376 6.90 -14.72 -52.74
N ALA A 377 6.10 -15.69 -53.15
CA ALA A 377 5.66 -16.86 -52.38
C ALA A 377 6.81 -17.79 -51.97
N GLY A 378 6.64 -18.49 -50.84
CA GLY A 378 7.55 -19.57 -50.43
C GLY A 378 7.02 -20.34 -49.23
N LEU A 379 6.37 -21.47 -49.52
CA LEU A 379 5.86 -22.50 -48.60
C LEU A 379 6.80 -22.89 -47.46
N GLY A 380 6.23 -23.07 -46.26
CA GLY A 380 6.87 -23.74 -45.13
C GLY A 380 5.85 -24.20 -44.09
N LEU A 381 5.52 -25.49 -44.14
CA LEU A 381 4.59 -26.22 -43.27
C LEU A 381 4.91 -26.11 -41.76
N GLY A 382 3.87 -26.06 -40.93
CA GLY A 382 3.98 -26.19 -39.47
C GLY A 382 2.63 -26.16 -38.76
N LEU A 383 1.87 -27.25 -38.92
CA LEU A 383 0.57 -27.52 -38.29
C LEU A 383 0.78 -27.97 -36.84
N PHE A 384 0.06 -27.43 -35.85
CA PHE A 384 -0.58 -28.23 -34.79
C PHE A 384 -1.75 -27.46 -34.16
N ALA A 385 -2.89 -28.14 -34.12
CA ALA A 385 -4.22 -27.62 -33.92
C ALA A 385 -4.67 -27.69 -32.45
N LEU A 386 -5.44 -26.68 -32.06
CA LEU A 386 -6.30 -26.63 -30.88
C LEU A 386 -7.44 -27.66 -30.98
N LEU A 387 -7.59 -28.50 -29.97
CA LEU A 387 -8.78 -29.33 -29.75
C LEU A 387 -9.64 -28.69 -28.67
N GLY A 388 -10.70 -28.01 -29.09
CA GLY A 388 -11.87 -27.72 -28.28
C GLY A 388 -12.86 -28.87 -28.32
N LEU A 389 -13.39 -29.27 -27.17
CA LEU A 389 -14.53 -30.19 -27.09
C LEU A 389 -15.60 -29.60 -26.18
N VAL A 390 -16.65 -29.08 -26.84
CA VAL A 390 -17.99 -28.89 -26.29
C VAL A 390 -18.72 -30.23 -26.41
N ALA A 391 -19.35 -30.70 -25.33
CA ALA A 391 -20.41 -31.70 -25.43
C ALA A 391 -21.55 -31.39 -24.45
N ALA A 392 -22.73 -31.24 -25.02
CA ALA A 392 -23.97 -30.88 -24.35
C ALA A 392 -24.66 -32.09 -23.68
N ARG A 393 -25.32 -31.78 -22.55
CA ARG A 393 -26.60 -32.29 -22.02
C ARG A 393 -27.13 -33.65 -22.52
N ARG A 394 -27.45 -34.53 -21.55
CA ARG A 394 -28.66 -35.38 -21.59
C ARG A 394 -29.30 -35.54 -20.21
N ARG A 395 -30.64 -35.40 -20.20
CA ARG A 395 -31.60 -35.55 -19.09
C ARG A 395 -31.81 -37.02 -18.67
N ARG A 396 -32.22 -37.23 -17.41
CA ARG A 396 -33.29 -38.14 -16.89
C ARG A 396 -33.36 -37.90 -15.36
N ARG A 397 -34.44 -37.36 -14.78
CA ARG A 397 -35.68 -38.02 -14.27
C ARG A 397 -35.44 -39.36 -13.56
N ALA A 398 -35.38 -39.31 -12.23
CA ALA A 398 -36.25 -39.99 -11.28
C ALA A 398 -36.14 -39.26 -9.94
#